data_AF-A0A7X8BF91-F1
#
_entry.id   AF-A0A7X8BF91-F1
#
_cell.length_a   1.000
_cell.length_b   1.000
_cell.length_c   1.000
_cell.angle_alpha   90.00
_cell.angle_beta   90.00
_cell.angle_gamma   90.00
#
_symmetry.space_group_name_H-M   'P 1'
#
loop_
_entity.id
_entity.type
_entity.pdbx_description
1 polymer ?
#
loop_
_entity_poly.entity_id
_entity_poly.type
_entity_poly.pdbx_seq_one_letter_code
_entity_poly.pdbx_strand_id
1 'polypeptide(L)'
;KPLDPRVEQWKGALAEELASIGLSMDKLASLPDVAGWRQVFSSMGVKPSKYRSSLEALLRRVLKEKSLWTVNSVVDLYNCVSIRALLPMGAFDLDKIRGDIEIRFGKSGETFYPLGSEEQEDVLPSHVVYADSEKICTWLWNHRDSRLTGLDLGSRRAVFVVDRAFSPTTTTIEAALEILWEKLAETGSRPLAKGVCTASRPNQEIA
;
A
#
# COMPACT_ATOMS: atom_id res chain seq x y z
N LYS A 1 -18.86 -2.29 -9.25
CA LYS A 1 -19.14 -3.64 -9.81
C LYS A 1 -19.41 -4.58 -8.65
N PRO A 2 -20.26 -5.63 -8.79
CA PRO A 2 -20.29 -6.71 -7.80
C PRO A 2 -18.88 -7.27 -7.62
N LEU A 3 -18.59 -7.79 -6.44
CA LEU A 3 -17.27 -8.35 -6.13
C LEU A 3 -16.97 -9.51 -7.08
N ASP A 4 -15.80 -9.47 -7.72
CA ASP A 4 -15.29 -10.53 -8.57
C ASP A 4 -15.10 -11.82 -7.74
N PRO A 5 -15.81 -12.93 -8.04
CA PRO A 5 -15.73 -14.16 -7.27
C PRO A 5 -14.30 -14.73 -7.18
N ARG A 6 -13.46 -14.48 -8.19
CA ARG A 6 -12.07 -14.94 -8.21
C ARG A 6 -11.24 -14.21 -7.15
N VAL A 7 -11.49 -12.90 -6.98
CA VAL A 7 -10.84 -12.09 -5.94
C VAL A 7 -11.31 -12.52 -4.55
N GLU A 8 -12.61 -12.81 -4.38
CA GLU A 8 -13.13 -13.31 -3.10
C GLU A 8 -12.51 -14.68 -2.72
N GLN A 9 -12.42 -15.61 -3.68
CA GLN A 9 -11.74 -16.89 -3.47
C GLN A 9 -10.27 -16.69 -3.07
N TRP A 10 -9.56 -15.80 -3.77
CA TRP A 10 -8.15 -15.54 -3.51
C TRP A 10 -7.91 -14.87 -2.15
N LYS A 11 -8.80 -13.96 -1.75
CA LYS A 11 -8.82 -13.34 -0.43
C LYS A 11 -9.09 -14.36 0.67
N GLY A 12 -10.01 -15.30 0.43
CA GLY A 12 -10.36 -16.36 1.37
C GLY A 12 -9.20 -17.31 1.72
N ALA A 13 -8.28 -17.55 0.80
CA ALA A 13 -7.13 -18.44 1.01
C ALA A 13 -6.01 -17.84 1.89
N LEU A 14 -5.99 -16.52 2.10
CA LEU A 14 -4.88 -15.83 2.77
C LEU A 14 -4.56 -16.37 4.16
N ALA A 15 -5.59 -16.68 4.97
CA ALA A 15 -5.37 -17.14 6.34
C ALA A 15 -4.69 -18.52 6.39
N GLU A 16 -5.09 -19.43 5.51
CA GLU A 16 -4.49 -20.77 5.39
C GLU A 16 -3.08 -20.69 4.82
N GLU A 17 -2.85 -19.86 3.80
CA GLU A 17 -1.53 -19.62 3.23
C GLU A 17 -0.53 -19.09 4.27
N LEU A 18 -0.92 -18.07 5.05
CA LEU A 18 -0.06 -17.53 6.11
C LEU A 18 0.21 -18.56 7.23
N ALA A 19 -0.79 -19.39 7.56
CA ALA A 19 -0.61 -20.47 8.53
C ALA A 19 0.35 -21.56 8.00
N SER A 20 0.28 -21.88 6.70
CA SER A 20 1.11 -22.91 6.07
C SER A 20 2.61 -22.57 6.08
N ILE A 21 2.95 -21.28 6.02
CA ILE A 21 4.33 -20.78 6.17
C ILE A 21 4.73 -20.53 7.64
N GLY A 22 3.86 -20.88 8.59
CA GLY A 22 4.12 -20.75 10.02
C GLY A 22 4.14 -19.32 10.55
N LEU A 23 3.53 -18.37 9.82
CA LEU A 23 3.40 -16.99 10.27
C LEU A 23 2.28 -16.89 11.33
N SER A 24 2.60 -16.26 12.44
CA SER A 24 1.71 -16.09 13.59
C SER A 24 1.83 -14.69 14.18
N MET A 25 0.88 -14.31 15.04
CA MET A 25 0.84 -12.96 15.64
C MET A 25 2.09 -12.61 16.45
N ASP A 26 2.69 -13.58 17.13
CA ASP A 26 3.93 -13.44 17.91
C ASP A 26 5.18 -13.28 17.03
N LYS A 27 5.18 -13.88 15.83
CA LYS A 27 6.29 -13.79 14.86
C LYS A 27 6.17 -12.62 13.90
N LEU A 28 5.00 -11.99 13.78
CA LEU A 28 4.76 -10.91 12.82
C LEU A 28 5.75 -9.76 12.99
N ALA A 29 6.05 -9.41 14.23
CA ALA A 29 6.97 -8.33 14.60
C ALA A 29 8.41 -8.56 14.13
N SER A 30 8.83 -9.82 14.04
CA SER A 30 10.19 -10.24 13.67
C SER A 30 10.30 -10.70 12.22
N LEU A 31 9.18 -10.76 11.48
CA LEU A 31 9.21 -10.97 10.04
C LEU A 31 10.08 -9.88 9.40
N PRO A 32 11.13 -10.23 8.62
CA PRO A 32 12.12 -9.26 8.16
C PRO A 32 11.54 -8.00 7.50
N ASP A 33 10.55 -8.16 6.63
CA ASP A 33 9.91 -7.03 5.93
C ASP A 33 9.11 -6.13 6.89
N VAL A 34 8.44 -6.71 7.89
CA VAL A 34 7.74 -5.94 8.92
C VAL A 34 8.74 -5.24 9.83
N ALA A 35 9.80 -5.92 10.26
CA ALA A 35 10.85 -5.35 11.09
C ALA A 35 11.56 -4.17 10.40
N GLY A 36 11.88 -4.31 9.10
CA GLY A 36 12.46 -3.24 8.29
C GLY A 36 11.55 -2.01 8.22
N TRP A 37 10.26 -2.20 7.94
CA TRP A 37 9.30 -1.08 7.93
C TRP A 37 9.13 -0.44 9.30
N ARG A 38 9.17 -1.20 10.39
CA ARG A 38 9.16 -0.63 11.75
C ARG A 38 10.39 0.25 12.02
N GLN A 39 11.57 -0.13 11.50
CA GLN A 39 12.77 0.71 11.59
C GLN A 39 12.58 2.01 10.81
N VAL A 40 12.06 1.96 9.58
CA VAL A 40 11.73 3.16 8.77
C VAL A 40 10.76 4.08 9.52
N PHE A 41 9.71 3.53 10.13
CA PHE A 41 8.75 4.31 10.91
C PHE A 41 9.40 4.94 12.16
N SER A 42 10.31 4.22 12.81
CA SER A 42 11.08 4.75 13.95
C SER A 42 11.97 5.92 13.52
N SER A 43 12.58 5.85 12.33
CA SER A 43 13.38 6.93 11.75
C SER A 43 12.55 8.17 11.38
N MET A 44 11.24 8.03 11.14
CA MET A 44 10.32 9.18 10.98
C MET A 44 9.91 9.82 12.31
N GLY A 45 10.37 9.27 13.45
CA GLY A 45 10.06 9.77 14.80
C GLY A 45 8.77 9.21 15.40
N VAL A 46 8.14 8.22 14.77
CA VAL A 46 6.87 7.64 15.24
C VAL A 46 7.07 6.27 15.87
N LYS A 47 6.21 5.92 16.85
CA LYS A 47 6.24 4.60 17.50
C LYS A 47 5.63 3.54 16.57
N PRO A 48 6.38 2.51 16.14
CA PRO A 48 5.85 1.49 15.22
C PRO A 48 4.77 0.58 15.82
N SER A 49 4.64 0.59 17.15
CA SER A 49 3.53 -0.08 17.84
C SER A 49 2.20 0.67 17.69
N LYS A 50 2.25 1.98 17.41
CA LYS A 50 1.09 2.85 17.18
C LYS A 50 0.79 2.98 15.68
N TYR A 51 1.81 3.30 14.88
CA TYR A 51 1.71 3.51 13.43
C TYR A 51 2.41 2.35 12.69
N ARG A 52 1.78 1.81 11.65
CA ARG A 52 2.22 0.58 10.97
C ARG A 52 2.25 0.80 9.47
N SER A 53 3.15 0.11 8.76
CA SER A 53 2.99 0.00 7.31
C SER A 53 1.68 -0.70 6.96
N SER A 54 1.17 -0.44 5.76
CA SER A 54 -0.03 -1.12 5.24
C SER A 54 0.15 -2.65 5.27
N LEU A 55 1.34 -3.16 4.95
CA LEU A 55 1.67 -4.58 5.04
C LEU A 55 1.45 -5.15 6.45
N GLU A 56 2.01 -4.53 7.49
CA GLU A 56 1.82 -5.03 8.87
C GLU A 56 0.34 -4.96 9.28
N ALA A 57 -0.38 -3.91 8.88
CA ALA A 57 -1.81 -3.79 9.15
C ALA A 57 -2.63 -4.90 8.49
N LEU A 58 -2.35 -5.21 7.21
CA LEU A 58 -2.99 -6.27 6.45
C LEU A 58 -2.69 -7.66 7.02
N LEU A 59 -1.41 -7.98 7.26
CA LEU A 59 -1.01 -9.26 7.86
C LEU A 59 -1.65 -9.47 9.23
N ARG A 60 -1.63 -8.44 10.09
CA ARG A 60 -2.26 -8.49 11.42
C ARG A 60 -3.77 -8.71 11.33
N ARG A 61 -4.43 -8.11 10.35
CA ARG A 61 -5.88 -8.29 10.13
C ARG A 61 -6.18 -9.75 9.78
N VAL A 62 -5.48 -10.33 8.81
CA VAL A 62 -5.69 -11.74 8.41
C VAL A 62 -5.35 -12.69 9.56
N LEU A 63 -4.25 -12.48 10.28
CA LEU A 63 -3.86 -13.38 11.37
C LEU A 63 -4.88 -13.39 12.53
N LYS A 64 -5.54 -12.26 12.81
CA LYS A 64 -6.54 -12.11 13.87
C LYS A 64 -7.94 -12.53 13.43
N GLU A 65 -8.40 -12.01 12.30
CA GLU A 65 -9.80 -12.10 11.86
C GLU A 65 -10.00 -13.17 10.79
N LYS A 66 -8.92 -13.86 10.37
CA LYS A 66 -8.90 -14.87 9.31
C LYS A 66 -9.40 -14.37 7.96
N SER A 67 -9.47 -13.06 7.76
CA SER A 67 -9.99 -12.40 6.57
C SER A 67 -9.54 -10.93 6.49
N LEU A 68 -9.65 -10.32 5.31
CA LEU A 68 -9.53 -8.87 5.10
C LEU A 68 -10.89 -8.17 5.15
N TRP A 69 -10.90 -6.84 5.22
CA TRP A 69 -12.09 -6.07 4.88
C TRP A 69 -12.46 -6.31 3.42
N THR A 70 -13.75 -6.23 3.12
CA THR A 70 -14.25 -6.21 1.75
C THR A 70 -14.52 -4.77 1.35
N VAL A 71 -13.76 -4.24 0.39
CA VAL A 71 -13.87 -2.84 -0.07
C VAL A 71 -14.43 -2.81 -1.49
N ASN A 72 -13.64 -3.28 -2.44
CA ASN A 72 -14.03 -3.51 -3.83
C ASN A 72 -12.99 -4.44 -4.46
N SER A 73 -13.30 -5.04 -5.62
CA SER A 73 -12.42 -6.06 -6.20
C SER A 73 -11.02 -5.58 -6.55
N VAL A 74 -10.84 -4.32 -6.94
CA VAL A 74 -9.51 -3.79 -7.27
C VAL A 74 -8.69 -3.60 -5.99
N VAL A 75 -9.30 -3.02 -4.95
CA VAL A 75 -8.66 -2.79 -3.66
C VAL A 75 -8.31 -4.11 -2.97
N ASP A 76 -9.27 -5.02 -2.91
CA ASP A 76 -9.09 -6.33 -2.29
C ASP A 76 -8.02 -7.14 -3.02
N LEU A 77 -7.93 -7.02 -4.34
CA LEU A 77 -6.93 -7.69 -5.17
C LEU A 77 -5.51 -7.19 -4.88
N TYR A 78 -5.25 -5.88 -4.91
CA TYR A 78 -3.87 -5.42 -4.65
C TYR A 78 -3.46 -5.68 -3.20
N ASN A 79 -4.41 -5.65 -2.24
CA ASN A 79 -4.14 -6.04 -0.85
C ASN A 79 -3.77 -7.53 -0.75
N CYS A 80 -4.41 -8.39 -1.53
CA CYS A 80 -4.04 -9.80 -1.66
C CYS A 80 -2.63 -9.98 -2.24
N VAL A 81 -2.24 -9.19 -3.25
CA VAL A 81 -0.89 -9.19 -3.81
C VAL A 81 0.12 -8.70 -2.77
N SER A 82 -0.19 -7.60 -2.06
CA SER A 82 0.65 -7.01 -1.01
C SER A 82 1.06 -8.02 0.05
N ILE A 83 0.09 -8.79 0.56
CA ILE A 83 0.35 -9.84 1.56
C ILE A 83 1.26 -10.93 1.00
N ARG A 84 0.98 -11.43 -0.21
CA ARG A 84 1.73 -12.55 -0.81
C ARG A 84 3.16 -12.15 -1.21
N ALA A 85 3.33 -10.91 -1.66
CA ALA A 85 4.63 -10.38 -2.04
C ALA A 85 5.44 -9.87 -0.83
N LEU A 86 4.82 -9.76 0.36
CA LEU A 86 5.39 -9.11 1.54
C LEU A 86 5.87 -7.68 1.27
N LEU A 87 5.12 -6.93 0.46
CA LEU A 87 5.43 -5.57 0.06
C LEU A 87 4.22 -4.66 0.33
N PRO A 88 4.38 -3.51 1.00
CA PRO A 88 3.31 -2.52 1.10
C PRO A 88 2.88 -2.06 -0.30
N MET A 89 1.57 -2.05 -0.51
CA MET A 89 0.97 -1.52 -1.73
C MET A 89 -0.12 -0.51 -1.40
N GLY A 90 -0.31 0.44 -2.30
CA GLY A 90 -1.36 1.45 -2.26
C GLY A 90 -1.85 1.77 -3.66
N ALA A 91 -2.93 2.55 -3.75
CA ALA A 91 -3.45 3.00 -5.03
C ALA A 91 -4.10 4.37 -4.94
N PHE A 92 -3.93 5.18 -5.99
CA PHE A 92 -4.53 6.49 -6.10
C PHE A 92 -5.41 6.57 -7.35
N ASP A 93 -6.55 7.25 -7.22
CA ASP A 93 -7.38 7.61 -8.36
C ASP A 93 -6.71 8.74 -9.14
N LEU A 94 -6.31 8.46 -10.38
CA LEU A 94 -5.60 9.42 -11.22
C LEU A 94 -6.43 10.65 -11.57
N ASP A 95 -7.75 10.58 -11.51
CA ASP A 95 -8.62 11.74 -11.76
C ASP A 95 -8.65 12.70 -10.56
N LYS A 96 -8.22 12.23 -9.38
CA LYS A 96 -8.09 13.02 -8.14
C LYS A 96 -6.67 13.54 -7.89
N ILE A 97 -5.69 13.06 -8.65
CA ILE A 97 -4.30 13.53 -8.57
C ILE A 97 -4.12 14.83 -9.36
N ARG A 98 -3.19 15.67 -8.89
CA ARG A 98 -2.83 16.95 -9.51
C ARG A 98 -1.31 17.01 -9.71
N GLY A 99 -0.89 17.08 -10.96
CA GLY A 99 0.53 17.02 -11.32
C GLY A 99 1.15 15.65 -11.02
N ASP A 100 2.43 15.67 -10.67
CA ASP A 100 3.21 14.47 -10.36
C ASP A 100 2.95 13.98 -8.94
N ILE A 101 3.23 12.69 -8.71
CA ILE A 101 3.21 12.09 -7.37
C ILE A 101 4.65 11.96 -6.88
N GLU A 102 4.96 12.60 -5.76
CA GLU A 102 6.28 12.63 -5.16
C GLU A 102 6.32 11.87 -3.84
N ILE A 103 7.39 11.11 -3.62
CA ILE A 103 7.78 10.67 -2.28
C ILE A 103 8.76 11.71 -1.73
N ARG A 104 8.38 12.39 -0.66
CA ARG A 104 9.22 13.43 -0.05
C ARG A 104 9.00 13.52 1.44
N PHE A 105 9.83 14.31 2.11
CA PHE A 105 9.55 14.75 3.47
C PHE A 105 8.33 15.68 3.49
N GLY A 106 7.58 15.60 4.57
CA GLY A 106 6.52 16.54 4.90
C GLY A 106 7.06 17.95 5.08
N LYS A 107 6.15 18.92 5.04
CA LYS A 107 6.45 20.33 5.29
C LYS A 107 5.58 20.83 6.44
N SER A 108 6.12 21.73 7.24
CA SER A 108 5.36 22.35 8.33
C SER A 108 4.11 23.05 7.78
N GLY A 109 2.97 22.81 8.44
CA GLY A 109 1.68 23.37 8.02
C GLY A 109 0.94 22.54 6.97
N GLU A 110 1.50 21.41 6.51
CA GLU A 110 0.75 20.45 5.70
C GLU A 110 -0.21 19.64 6.56
N THR A 111 -1.39 19.38 6.01
CA THR A 111 -2.45 18.63 6.68
C THR A 111 -2.78 17.38 5.87
N PHE A 112 -2.99 16.27 6.58
CA PHE A 112 -3.40 14.99 6.01
C PHE A 112 -4.86 14.66 6.40
N TYR A 113 -5.61 14.11 5.44
CA TYR A 113 -7.03 13.75 5.57
C TYR A 113 -7.19 12.24 5.44
N PRO A 114 -7.13 11.47 6.54
CA PRO A 114 -7.06 10.02 6.50
C PRO A 114 -8.31 9.38 5.88
N LEU A 115 -8.11 8.36 5.05
CA LEU A 115 -9.20 7.52 4.54
C LEU A 115 -9.90 6.78 5.69
N GLY A 116 -11.21 6.95 5.83
CA GLY A 116 -12.01 6.34 6.90
C GLY A 116 -11.92 7.06 8.25
N SER A 117 -11.54 8.34 8.26
CA SER A 117 -11.66 9.25 9.40
C SER A 117 -12.17 10.60 8.91
N GLU A 118 -12.92 11.34 9.74
CA GLU A 118 -13.23 12.75 9.48
C GLU A 118 -12.16 13.69 10.04
N GLU A 119 -11.41 13.23 11.04
CA GLU A 119 -10.31 13.96 11.65
C GLU A 119 -9.18 14.22 10.66
N GLN A 120 -8.30 15.15 11.02
CA GLN A 120 -7.13 15.55 10.25
C GLN A 120 -5.88 15.28 11.08
N GLU A 121 -4.75 15.05 10.42
CA GLU A 121 -3.46 14.84 11.06
C GLU A 121 -2.47 15.90 10.57
N ASP A 122 -1.67 16.43 11.50
CA ASP A 122 -0.57 17.32 11.14
C ASP A 122 0.59 16.53 10.53
N VAL A 123 1.16 17.07 9.46
CA VAL A 123 2.35 16.49 8.83
C VAL A 123 3.60 17.21 9.34
N LEU A 124 4.52 16.44 9.90
CA LEU A 124 5.79 16.93 10.41
C LEU A 124 6.89 16.81 9.35
N PRO A 125 7.93 17.67 9.40
CA PRO A 125 9.06 17.57 8.48
C PRO A 125 9.85 16.25 8.53
N SER A 126 9.72 15.46 9.60
CA SER A 126 10.33 14.13 9.70
C SER A 126 9.52 13.02 9.04
N HIS A 127 8.27 13.27 8.68
CA HIS A 127 7.41 12.28 8.04
C HIS A 127 7.73 12.18 6.57
N VAL A 128 7.86 10.96 6.04
CA VAL A 128 7.86 10.72 4.60
C VAL A 128 6.41 10.59 4.15
N VAL A 129 6.06 11.19 3.02
CA VAL A 129 4.69 11.22 2.48
C VAL A 129 4.71 10.96 0.98
N TYR A 130 3.63 10.39 0.47
CA TYR A 130 3.26 10.62 -0.92
C TYR A 130 2.46 11.92 -1.00
N ALA A 131 2.83 12.79 -1.93
CA ALA A 131 2.13 14.05 -2.16
C ALA A 131 2.00 14.33 -3.66
N ASP A 132 0.93 15.00 -4.03
CA ASP A 132 0.82 15.62 -5.35
C ASP A 132 1.05 17.14 -5.24
N SER A 133 0.77 17.91 -6.29
CA SER A 133 1.00 19.36 -6.29
C SER A 133 0.10 20.15 -5.31
N GLU A 134 -0.98 19.55 -4.81
CA GLU A 134 -1.99 20.22 -3.98
C GLU A 134 -2.11 19.64 -2.56
N LYS A 135 -1.84 18.34 -2.38
CA LYS A 135 -2.20 17.63 -1.14
C LYS A 135 -1.33 16.42 -0.86
N ILE A 136 -1.46 15.93 0.37
CA ILE A 136 -0.88 14.67 0.82
C ILE A 136 -1.78 13.51 0.37
N CYS A 137 -1.20 12.57 -0.39
CA CYS A 137 -1.86 11.36 -0.87
C CYS A 137 -1.76 10.23 0.15
N THR A 138 -0.61 10.07 0.79
CA THR A 138 -0.36 9.05 1.83
C THR A 138 0.52 9.65 2.92
N TRP A 139 0.13 9.46 4.17
CA TRP A 139 0.90 9.91 5.32
C TRP A 139 1.75 8.76 5.86
N LEU A 140 2.99 9.05 6.30
CA LEU A 140 3.99 8.08 6.76
C LEU A 140 4.25 6.96 5.72
N TRP A 141 4.91 7.30 4.60
CA TRP A 141 5.26 6.53 3.38
C TRP A 141 4.16 5.56 2.87
N ASN A 142 3.74 4.58 3.65
CA ASN A 142 2.72 3.59 3.32
C ASN A 142 1.78 3.25 4.50
N HIS A 143 1.61 4.15 5.47
CA HIS A 143 0.75 3.89 6.63
C HIS A 143 -0.73 3.98 6.25
N ARG A 144 -1.15 5.11 5.67
CA ARG A 144 -2.56 5.38 5.40
C ARG A 144 -2.71 6.38 4.26
N ASP A 145 -3.59 6.04 3.32
CA ASP A 145 -3.96 6.90 2.20
C ASP A 145 -4.99 7.95 2.60
N SER A 146 -5.06 9.01 1.81
CA SER A 146 -5.95 10.13 1.97
C SER A 146 -7.32 9.85 1.36
N ARG A 147 -8.40 10.27 2.04
CA ARG A 147 -9.76 10.21 1.47
C ARG A 147 -9.92 11.06 0.21
N LEU A 148 -9.01 12.02 -0.01
CA LEU A 148 -9.03 12.92 -1.16
C LEU A 148 -8.47 12.29 -2.44
N THR A 149 -7.74 11.17 -2.34
CA THR A 149 -7.08 10.52 -3.50
C THR A 149 -7.38 9.03 -3.63
N GLY A 150 -7.94 8.41 -2.58
CA GLY A 150 -8.29 7.00 -2.59
C GLY A 150 -9.31 6.61 -3.66
N LEU A 151 -9.26 5.34 -4.07
CA LEU A 151 -10.19 4.76 -5.01
C LEU A 151 -11.61 4.67 -4.42
N ASP A 152 -12.61 4.97 -5.24
CA ASP A 152 -14.02 4.65 -5.00
C ASP A 152 -14.63 3.86 -6.18
N LEU A 153 -15.94 3.54 -6.09
CA LEU A 153 -16.65 2.78 -7.13
C LEU A 153 -16.81 3.54 -8.47
N GLY A 154 -16.60 4.86 -8.46
CA GLY A 154 -16.58 5.75 -9.61
C GLY A 154 -15.23 5.82 -10.33
N SER A 155 -14.12 5.47 -9.66
CA SER A 155 -12.77 5.50 -10.26
C SER A 155 -12.71 4.74 -11.60
N ARG A 156 -11.97 5.30 -12.56
CA ARG A 156 -11.76 4.70 -13.90
C ARG A 156 -10.30 4.51 -14.24
N ARG A 157 -9.43 5.33 -13.67
CA ARG A 157 -7.99 5.31 -13.87
C ARG A 157 -7.31 5.32 -12.51
N ALA A 158 -6.36 4.43 -12.32
CA ALA A 158 -5.65 4.30 -11.06
C ALA A 158 -4.16 4.12 -11.32
N VAL A 159 -3.35 4.62 -10.40
CA VAL A 159 -1.94 4.27 -10.28
C VAL A 159 -1.77 3.46 -9.01
N PHE A 160 -0.95 2.40 -9.09
CA PHE A 160 -0.63 1.54 -7.96
C PHE A 160 0.82 1.77 -7.58
N VAL A 161 1.09 1.85 -6.28
CA VAL A 161 2.44 1.99 -5.74
C VAL A 161 2.82 0.73 -4.98
N VAL A 162 4.07 0.31 -5.12
CA VAL A 162 4.64 -0.84 -4.41
C VAL A 162 5.94 -0.37 -3.77
N ASP A 163 5.99 -0.36 -2.44
CA ASP A 163 7.07 0.30 -1.71
C ASP A 163 8.13 -0.67 -1.20
N ARG A 164 9.38 -0.20 -1.23
CA ARG A 164 10.51 -0.87 -0.56
C ARG A 164 11.60 0.13 -0.20
N ALA A 165 12.03 0.11 1.07
CA ALA A 165 13.05 1.00 1.61
C ALA A 165 14.38 0.29 1.97
N PHE A 166 14.44 -1.03 1.83
CA PHE A 166 15.57 -1.88 2.22
C PHE A 166 15.71 -3.06 1.26
N SER A 167 16.85 -3.76 1.30
CA SER A 167 17.14 -4.87 0.38
C SER A 167 16.07 -5.97 0.43
N PRO A 168 15.72 -6.59 -0.72
CA PRO A 168 14.75 -7.69 -0.78
C PRO A 168 15.12 -8.84 0.14
N THR A 169 14.12 -9.38 0.81
CA THR A 169 14.23 -10.65 1.54
C THR A 169 13.63 -11.81 0.75
N THR A 170 12.64 -11.52 -0.12
CA THR A 170 11.85 -12.51 -0.86
C THR A 170 11.51 -12.04 -2.28
N THR A 171 10.45 -11.24 -2.44
CA THR A 171 9.92 -10.84 -3.75
C THR A 171 10.54 -9.53 -4.23
N THR A 172 10.89 -9.43 -5.51
CA THR A 172 11.35 -8.15 -6.11
C THR A 172 10.17 -7.23 -6.41
N ILE A 173 10.38 -5.91 -6.48
CA ILE A 173 9.35 -4.95 -6.90
C ILE A 173 8.86 -5.34 -8.30
N GLU A 174 9.78 -5.69 -9.19
CA GLU A 174 9.50 -6.11 -10.56
C GLU A 174 8.56 -7.31 -10.59
N ALA A 175 8.88 -8.39 -9.85
CA ALA A 175 8.04 -9.57 -9.77
C ALA A 175 6.65 -9.26 -9.17
N ALA A 176 6.60 -8.42 -8.14
CA ALA A 176 5.33 -8.01 -7.54
C ALA A 176 4.47 -7.16 -8.49
N LEU A 177 5.10 -6.28 -9.29
CA LEU A 177 4.43 -5.52 -10.34
C LEU A 177 3.91 -6.42 -11.47
N GLU A 178 4.64 -7.47 -11.85
CA GLU A 178 4.14 -8.47 -12.81
C GLU A 178 2.89 -9.20 -12.28
N ILE A 179 2.95 -9.68 -11.04
CA ILE A 179 1.80 -10.35 -10.42
C ILE A 179 0.60 -9.41 -10.35
N LEU A 180 0.81 -8.16 -9.92
CA LEU A 180 -0.25 -7.15 -9.85
C LEU A 180 -0.83 -6.87 -11.24
N TRP A 181 0.02 -6.74 -12.26
CA TRP A 181 -0.38 -6.52 -13.65
C TRP A 181 -1.30 -7.64 -14.16
N GLU A 182 -0.86 -8.89 -14.04
CA GLU A 182 -1.64 -10.06 -14.46
C GLU A 182 -2.98 -10.13 -13.74
N LYS A 183 -2.97 -9.95 -12.41
CA LYS A 183 -4.17 -10.03 -11.59
C LYS A 183 -5.16 -8.91 -11.91
N LEU A 184 -4.70 -7.68 -12.13
CA LEU A 184 -5.56 -6.60 -12.58
C LEU A 184 -6.18 -6.92 -13.95
N ALA A 185 -5.42 -7.45 -14.90
CA ALA A 185 -5.94 -7.86 -16.21
C ALA A 185 -7.04 -8.94 -16.09
N GLU A 186 -6.88 -9.92 -15.19
CA GLU A 186 -7.87 -10.96 -14.95
C GLU A 186 -9.25 -10.38 -14.52
N THR A 187 -9.28 -9.26 -13.78
CA THR A 187 -10.52 -8.58 -13.35
C THR A 187 -11.21 -7.77 -14.45
N GLY A 188 -10.67 -7.81 -15.69
CA GLY A 188 -11.13 -6.99 -16.81
C GLY A 188 -10.67 -5.53 -16.72
N SER A 189 -9.70 -5.23 -15.85
CA SER A 189 -8.95 -3.97 -15.93
C SER A 189 -7.96 -4.03 -17.08
N ARG A 190 -7.51 -2.87 -17.57
CA ARG A 190 -6.50 -2.78 -18.63
C ARG A 190 -5.26 -2.09 -18.06
N PRO A 191 -4.27 -2.85 -17.55
CA PRO A 191 -2.98 -2.27 -17.20
C PRO A 191 -2.34 -1.59 -18.42
N LEU A 192 -1.77 -0.40 -18.23
CA LEU A 192 -1.27 0.44 -19.34
C LEU A 192 0.25 0.57 -19.33
N ALA A 193 0.85 0.81 -18.17
CA ALA A 193 2.28 0.95 -18.01
C ALA A 193 2.70 0.60 -16.57
N LYS A 194 3.99 0.31 -16.40
CA LYS A 194 4.64 0.08 -15.11
C LYS A 194 6.09 0.53 -15.19
N GLY A 195 6.68 0.86 -14.05
CA GLY A 195 8.08 1.23 -13.96
C GLY A 195 8.55 1.19 -12.51
N VAL A 196 9.85 1.43 -12.32
CA VAL A 196 10.49 1.35 -11.00
C VAL A 196 11.33 2.59 -10.79
N CYS A 197 11.00 3.36 -9.75
CA CYS A 197 11.87 4.41 -9.23
C CYS A 197 12.89 3.81 -8.26
N THR A 198 14.14 4.25 -8.35
CA THR A 198 15.23 3.90 -7.43
C THR A 198 15.98 5.16 -7.03
N ALA A 199 16.87 5.08 -6.03
CA ALA A 199 17.71 6.22 -5.68
C ALA A 199 18.59 6.72 -6.84
N SER A 200 19.01 5.82 -7.75
CA SER A 200 19.78 6.18 -8.95
C SER A 200 18.92 6.59 -10.15
N ARG A 201 17.62 6.28 -10.11
CA ARG A 201 16.62 6.66 -11.13
C ARG A 201 15.33 7.10 -10.43
N PRO A 202 15.30 8.33 -9.86
CA PRO A 202 14.23 8.75 -8.96
C PRO A 202 12.93 9.13 -9.67
N ASN A 203 12.94 9.23 -11.01
CA ASN A 203 11.80 9.64 -11.82
C ASN A 203 11.38 8.51 -12.76
N GLN A 204 10.07 8.35 -12.91
CA GLN A 204 9.46 7.40 -13.83
C GLN A 204 8.19 8.00 -14.44
N GLU A 205 8.16 8.11 -15.76
CA GLU A 205 6.94 8.42 -16.49
C GLU A 205 6.13 7.13 -16.69
N ILE A 206 4.83 7.22 -16.43
CA ILE A 206 3.88 6.13 -16.60
C ILE A 206 2.78 6.69 -17.51
N ALA A 207 2.75 6.22 -18.76
CA ALA A 207 1.99 6.78 -19.88
C ALA A 207 0.46 6.79 -19.68
#